data_AF-A0A836VMT7-F1
#
_entry.id   AF-A0A836VMT7-F1
#
_cell.length_a   1.000
_cell.length_b   1.000
_cell.length_c   1.000
_cell.angle_alpha   90.00
_cell.angle_beta   90.00
_cell.angle_gamma   90.00
#
_symmetry.space_group_name_H-M   'P 1'
#
loop_
_entity.id
_entity.type
_entity.pdbx_description
1 polymer ?
#
loop_
_entity_poly.entity_id
_entity_poly.type
_entity_poly.pdbx_seq_one_letter_code
_entity_poly.pdbx_strand_id
1 'polypeptide(L)' 'MKISLQRKEYKNSKSIFDQESNPLKKFKNWYKEAEKKVLEPNAFTLSTSYKNKPSSRMMLLKGIDEKLIF' A
#
# COMPACT_ATOMS: atom_id res chain seq x y z
N MET A 1 19.42 -13.59 -21.25
CA MET A 1 18.78 -13.96 -19.96
C MET A 1 17.26 -13.86 -20.12
N LYS A 2 16.51 -14.97 -20.02
CA LYS A 2 15.04 -14.96 -20.19
C LYS A 2 14.35 -14.60 -18.86
N ILE A 3 14.12 -13.31 -18.63
CA ILE A 3 13.49 -12.77 -17.41
C ILE A 3 12.00 -13.14 -17.27
N SER A 4 11.34 -13.52 -18.36
CA SER A 4 9.92 -13.89 -18.39
C SER A 4 9.57 -15.12 -17.55
N LEU A 5 10.54 -15.97 -17.23
CA LEU A 5 10.36 -17.17 -16.41
C LEU A 5 10.31 -16.87 -14.90
N GLN A 6 10.57 -15.64 -14.47
CA GLN A 6 10.54 -15.25 -13.05
C GLN A 6 9.14 -14.92 -12.54
N ARG A 7 8.12 -14.90 -13.42
CA ARG A 7 6.73 -14.63 -13.03
C ARG A 7 6.20 -15.79 -12.18
N LYS A 8 6.08 -15.57 -10.87
CA LYS A 8 5.30 -16.44 -9.99
C LYS A 8 3.82 -16.09 -10.15
N GLU A 9 2.98 -17.10 -10.33
CA GLU A 9 1.54 -16.92 -10.18
C GLU A 9 1.24 -16.51 -8.73
N TYR A 10 0.49 -15.43 -8.57
CA TYR A 10 0.06 -14.96 -7.27
C TYR A 10 -0.98 -15.95 -6.71
N LYS A 11 -0.56 -16.81 -5.78
CA LYS A 11 -1.35 -17.91 -5.21
C LYS A 11 -2.62 -17.50 -4.43
N ASN A 12 -2.91 -16.21 -4.26
CA ASN A 12 -4.01 -15.71 -3.41
C ASN A 12 -4.98 -14.78 -4.13
N SER A 13 -5.61 -15.26 -5.21
CA SER A 13 -6.70 -14.51 -5.85
C SER A 13 -7.94 -14.36 -4.96
N LYS A 14 -8.12 -15.20 -3.94
CA LYS A 14 -9.33 -15.20 -3.08
C LYS A 14 -9.32 -14.20 -1.92
N SER A 15 -8.16 -13.71 -1.44
CA SER A 15 -8.14 -12.80 -0.27
C SER A 15 -8.24 -11.31 -0.63
N ILE A 16 -8.03 -10.94 -1.89
CA ILE A 16 -8.02 -9.53 -2.34
C ILE A 16 -9.44 -8.95 -2.46
N PHE A 17 -10.43 -9.83 -2.67
CA PHE A 17 -11.85 -9.46 -2.84
C PHE A 17 -12.66 -9.55 -1.53
N ASP A 18 -12.04 -9.23 -0.40
CA ASP A 18 -12.78 -9.04 0.85
C ASP A 18 -13.88 -7.97 0.65
N GLN A 19 -15.10 -8.28 1.11
CA GLN A 19 -16.34 -7.51 0.91
C GLN A 19 -16.43 -6.26 1.80
N GLU A 20 -15.39 -5.94 2.56
CA GLU A 20 -15.34 -4.71 3.37
C GLU A 20 -15.52 -3.48 2.47
N SER A 21 -16.72 -2.90 2.53
CA SER A 21 -17.15 -1.78 1.70
C SER A 21 -16.52 -0.45 2.12
N ASN A 22 -16.05 -0.35 3.36
CA ASN A 22 -15.37 0.84 3.84
C ASN A 22 -13.85 0.74 3.57
N PRO A 23 -13.30 1.55 2.64
CA PRO A 23 -11.88 1.47 2.27
C PRO A 23 -10.94 1.84 3.42
N LEU A 24 -11.33 2.77 4.30
CA LEU A 24 -10.52 3.13 5.48
C LEU A 24 -10.49 1.99 6.50
N LYS A 25 -11.62 1.30 6.69
CA LYS A 25 -11.66 0.13 7.57
C LYS A 25 -10.79 -1.00 7.02
N LYS A 26 -10.85 -1.25 5.71
CA LYS A 26 -9.97 -2.23 5.03
C LYS A 26 -8.49 -1.87 5.19
N PHE A 27 -8.13 -0.60 4.97
CA PHE A 27 -6.76 -0.12 5.18
C PHE A 27 -6.30 -0.29 6.64
N LYS A 28 -7.12 0.08 7.64
CA LYS A 28 -6.81 -0.11 9.06
C LYS A 28 -6.52 -1.57 9.40
N ASN A 29 -7.26 -2.51 8.82
CA ASN A 29 -7.03 -3.94 9.02
C ASN A 29 -5.69 -4.40 8.40
N TRP A 30 -5.42 -4.00 7.15
CA TRP A 30 -4.14 -4.31 6.50
C TRP A 30 -2.94 -3.69 7.22
N TYR A 31 -3.08 -2.45 7.69
CA TYR A 31 -2.04 -1.76 8.43
C TYR A 31 -1.70 -2.52 9.73
N LYS A 32 -2.72 -2.92 10.51
CA LYS A 32 -2.54 -3.74 11.73
C LYS A 32 -1.86 -5.08 11.46
N GLU A 33 -2.09 -5.69 10.29
CA GLU A 33 -1.35 -6.88 9.89
C GLU A 33 0.10 -6.58 9.51
N ALA A 34 0.33 -5.47 8.81
CA ALA A 34 1.66 -5.03 8.38
C ALA A 34 2.55 -4.69 9.58
N GLU A 35 2.01 -4.09 10.65
CA GLU A 35 2.73 -3.83 11.91
C GLU A 35 3.39 -5.06 12.52
N LYS A 36 2.89 -6.26 12.19
CA LYS A 36 3.44 -7.54 12.68
C LYS A 36 4.42 -8.20 11.71
N LYS A 37 4.51 -7.71 10.47
CA LYS A 37 5.19 -8.38 9.34
C LYS A 37 6.31 -7.55 8.72
N VAL A 38 6.28 -6.23 8.85
CA VAL A 38 7.25 -5.32 8.21
C VAL A 38 7.78 -4.27 9.21
N LEU A 39 8.97 -3.74 8.93
CA LEU A 39 9.67 -2.81 9.81
C LEU A 39 9.04 -1.41 9.86
N GLU A 40 8.68 -0.85 8.70
CA GLU A 40 8.12 0.51 8.56
C GLU A 40 6.75 0.47 7.85
N PRO A 41 5.69 -0.03 8.51
CA PRO A 41 4.36 -0.14 7.90
C PRO A 41 3.74 1.22 7.54
N ASN A 42 4.20 2.32 8.16
CA ASN A 42 3.78 3.69 7.86
C ASN A 42 4.55 4.34 6.70
N ALA A 43 5.62 3.72 6.19
CA ALA A 43 6.34 4.26 5.05
C ALA A 43 5.53 4.11 3.76
N PHE A 44 5.40 5.20 3.00
CA PHE A 44 4.74 5.19 1.71
C PHE A 44 5.43 6.12 0.71
N THR A 45 5.29 5.83 -0.59
CA THR A 45 5.78 6.70 -1.66
C THR A 45 4.71 7.72 -2.03
N LEU A 46 4.96 9.01 -1.78
CA LEU A 46 4.12 10.08 -2.30
C LEU A 46 4.60 10.49 -3.70
N SER A 47 3.71 10.38 -4.68
CA SER A 47 3.94 10.89 -6.04
C SER A 47 3.14 12.17 -6.27
N THR A 48 3.81 13.22 -6.74
CA THR A 48 3.20 14.50 -7.12
C THR A 48 3.60 14.87 -8.53
N SER A 49 2.81 15.69 -9.23
CA SER A 49 3.12 16.15 -10.58
C SER A 49 3.07 17.67 -10.62
N TYR A 50 4.10 18.28 -11.19
CA TYR A 50 4.13 19.71 -11.48
C TYR A 50 4.54 19.92 -12.94
N LYS A 51 3.76 20.68 -13.71
CA LYS A 51 3.99 20.89 -15.15
C LYS A 51 4.19 19.56 -15.93
N ASN A 52 3.33 18.58 -15.67
CA ASN A 52 3.40 17.22 -16.26
C ASN A 52 4.71 16.47 -15.98
N LYS A 53 5.50 16.90 -15.00
CA LYS A 53 6.70 16.19 -14.54
C LYS A 53 6.40 15.52 -13.20
N PRO A 54 6.32 14.18 -13.16
CA PRO A 54 6.11 13.46 -11.91
C PRO A 54 7.39 13.47 -11.06
N SER A 55 7.21 13.51 -9.75
CA SER A 55 8.28 13.28 -8.77
C SER A 55 7.72 12.45 -7.62
N SER A 56 8.57 11.61 -7.04
CA SER A 56 8.20 10.68 -5.96
C SER A 56 9.19 10.78 -4.81
N ARG A 57 8.70 10.70 -3.58
CA ARG A 57 9.53 10.66 -2.36
C ARG A 57 8.94 9.68 -1.35
N MET A 58 9.78 9.15 -0.47
CA MET A 58 9.31 8.42 0.70
C MET A 58 8.81 9.39 1.77
N MET A 59 7.69 9.04 2.40
CA MET A 59 7.08 9.77 3.50
C MET A 59 6.58 8.78 4.56
N LEU A 60 6.31 9.28 5.76
CA LEU A 60 5.77 8.49 6.86
C LEU A 60 4.36 8.96 7.19
N LEU A 61 3.40 8.05 7.13
CA LEU A 61 2.03 8.31 7.59
C LEU A 61 2.05 8.57 9.10
N LYS A 62 1.44 9.68 9.52
CA LYS A 62 1.42 10.13 10.93
C LYS A 62 0.21 9.63 11.70
N GLY A 63 -0.91 9.40 11.02
CA GLY A 63 -2.14 8.93 11.66
C GLY A 63 -3.24 8.53 10.70
N ILE A 64 -4.21 7.78 11.22
CA ILE A 64 -5.39 7.31 10.49
C ILE A 64 -6.62 7.54 11.37
N ASP A 65 -7.43 8.54 11.04
CA ASP A 65 -8.70 8.81 11.72
C ASP A 65 -9.88 8.61 10.74
N GLU A 66 -10.79 9.59 10.62
CA GLU A 66 -11.71 9.72 9.48
C GLU A 66 -10.96 10.06 8.17
N LYS A 67 -9.70 10.49 8.28
CA LYS A 67 -8.80 10.84 7.18
C LYS A 67 -7.39 10.31 7.44
N LEU A 68 -6.60 10.23 6.37
CA LEU A 68 -5.16 9.98 6.46
C LEU A 68 -4.43 11.28 6.80
N ILE A 69 -3.50 11.20 7.75
CA ILE A 69 -2.65 12.32 8.17
C ILE A 69 -1.24 12.01 7.68
N PHE A 70 -0.78 12.78 6.70
CA PHE A 70 0.51 12.62 6.02
C PHE A 70 1.61 13.47 6.64
#